data_AF-A0A2I1RJF5-F1
#
_entry.id   AF-A0A2I1RJF5-F1
#
_cell.length_a   1.000
_cell.length_b   1.000
_cell.length_c   1.000
_cell.angle_alpha   90.00
_cell.angle_beta   90.00
_cell.angle_gamma   90.00
#
_symmetry.space_group_name_H-M   'P 1'
#
loop_
_entity.id
_entity.type
_entity.pdbx_description
1 polymer ?
#
loop_
_entity_poly.entity_id
_entity_poly.type
_entity_poly.pdbx_seq_one_letter_code
_entity_poly.pdbx_strand_id
1 'polypeptide(L)'
;MKDREPPSPEFIQAMNDYDNIVTRYGIDSEQEKAQFIKMLRLAPKSLQAEIRGKAKELDLIPPPSGYSDDGNPLYNVADLAKHFGLSESEVIADIERMNLTPHTGNINRIQ
;
A
#
# COMPACT_ATOMS: atom_id res chain seq x y z
N MET A 1 -10.97 -8.10 -22.06
CA MET A 1 -9.61 -7.86 -21.54
C MET A 1 -8.86 -7.01 -22.57
N LYS A 2 -9.17 -5.72 -22.69
CA LYS A 2 -8.45 -4.80 -23.58
C LYS A 2 -7.86 -3.70 -22.70
N ASP A 3 -6.58 -3.42 -22.90
CA ASP A 3 -5.82 -2.29 -22.34
C ASP A 3 -5.39 -2.39 -20.87
N ARG A 4 -4.68 -3.47 -20.49
CA ARG A 4 -3.85 -3.46 -19.28
C ARG A 4 -2.45 -2.96 -19.65
N GLU A 5 -1.97 -1.97 -18.92
CA GLU A 5 -0.59 -1.47 -19.01
C GLU A 5 0.40 -2.64 -18.83
N PRO A 6 1.45 -2.76 -19.68
CA PRO A 6 2.46 -3.80 -19.51
C PRO A 6 3.22 -3.57 -18.19
N PRO A 7 3.64 -4.65 -17.50
CA PRO A 7 4.43 -4.52 -16.29
C PRO A 7 5.80 -3.87 -16.58
N SER A 8 6.24 -2.96 -15.69
CA SER A 8 7.58 -2.40 -15.80
C SER A 8 8.65 -3.43 -15.40
N PRO A 9 9.90 -3.27 -15.87
CA PRO A 9 11.02 -4.12 -15.43
C PRO A 9 11.20 -4.12 -13.91
N GLU A 10 10.99 -2.98 -13.25
CA GLU A 10 11.10 -2.85 -11.79
C GLU A 10 10.03 -3.67 -11.06
N PHE A 11 8.80 -3.70 -11.60
CA PHE A 11 7.74 -4.54 -11.05
C PHE A 11 8.06 -6.03 -11.21
N ILE A 12 8.54 -6.44 -12.39
CA ILE A 12 8.96 -7.83 -12.64
C ILE A 12 10.07 -8.25 -11.68
N GLN A 13 11.07 -7.38 -11.47
CA GLN A 13 12.13 -7.65 -10.51
C GLN A 13 11.58 -7.73 -9.08
N ALA A 14 10.66 -6.85 -8.69
CA ALA A 14 10.05 -6.89 -7.37
C ALA A 14 9.25 -8.17 -7.10
N MET A 15 8.62 -8.75 -8.13
CA MET A 15 7.98 -10.07 -8.05
C MET A 15 9.01 -11.18 -7.82
N ASN A 16 10.10 -11.20 -8.59
CA ASN A 16 11.16 -12.20 -8.42
C ASN A 16 11.81 -12.10 -7.03
N ASP A 17 12.06 -10.88 -6.56
CA ASP A 17 12.58 -10.61 -5.22
C ASP A 17 11.61 -11.11 -4.14
N TYR A 18 10.30 -10.93 -4.34
CA TYR A 18 9.26 -11.40 -3.42
C TYR A 18 9.32 -12.92 -3.24
N ASP A 19 9.38 -13.69 -4.33
CA ASP A 19 9.47 -15.16 -4.27
C ASP A 19 10.73 -15.63 -3.51
N ASN A 20 11.86 -14.96 -3.72
CA ASN A 20 13.10 -15.23 -3.00
C ASN A 20 12.99 -14.91 -1.49
N ILE A 21 12.33 -13.80 -1.14
CA ILE A 21 12.10 -13.41 0.25
C ILE A 21 11.18 -14.41 0.95
N VAL A 22 10.07 -14.80 0.32
CA VAL A 22 9.14 -15.82 0.85
C VAL A 22 9.87 -17.15 1.07
N THR A 23 10.70 -17.56 0.12
CA THR A 23 11.47 -18.81 0.23
C THR A 23 12.46 -18.77 1.41
N ARG A 24 13.08 -17.62 1.67
CA ARG A 24 14.13 -17.49 2.68
C ARG A 24 13.62 -17.21 4.08
N TYR A 25 12.56 -16.42 4.21
CA TYR A 25 12.08 -15.90 5.49
C TYR A 25 10.67 -16.40 5.86
N GLY A 26 9.94 -16.99 4.91
CA GLY A 26 8.56 -17.41 5.09
C GLY A 26 7.54 -16.30 4.81
N ILE A 27 6.32 -16.74 4.53
CA ILE A 27 5.13 -15.87 4.48
C ILE A 27 4.90 -15.29 5.89
N ASP A 28 4.39 -14.06 5.97
CA ASP A 28 4.13 -13.29 7.20
C ASP A 28 5.38 -12.81 7.95
N SER A 29 6.58 -13.04 7.39
CA SER A 29 7.81 -12.43 7.91
C SER A 29 7.82 -10.92 7.64
N GLU A 30 8.52 -10.16 8.49
CA GLU A 30 8.64 -8.71 8.30
C GLU A 30 9.32 -8.35 6.97
N GLN A 31 10.23 -9.21 6.50
CA GLN A 31 10.89 -9.08 5.20
C GLN A 31 9.90 -9.25 4.05
N GLU A 32 9.03 -10.26 4.15
CA GLU A 32 7.99 -10.52 3.15
C GLU A 32 7.01 -9.35 3.08
N LYS A 33 6.50 -8.86 4.21
CA LYS A 33 5.59 -7.71 4.26
C LYS A 33 6.19 -6.46 3.61
N ALA A 34 7.44 -6.14 3.96
CA ALA A 34 8.13 -4.99 3.38
C ALA A 34 8.31 -5.12 1.85
N GLN A 35 8.67 -6.32 1.38
CA GLN A 35 8.81 -6.59 -0.05
C GLN A 35 7.46 -6.60 -0.79
N PHE A 36 6.40 -7.09 -0.16
CA PHE A 36 5.04 -7.06 -0.67
C PHE A 36 4.57 -5.62 -0.92
N ILE A 37 4.77 -4.73 0.06
CA ILE A 37 4.45 -3.30 -0.05
C ILE A 37 5.20 -2.65 -1.22
N LYS A 38 6.50 -2.96 -1.37
CA LYS A 38 7.31 -2.47 -2.51
C LYS A 38 6.75 -2.96 -3.85
N MET A 39 6.43 -4.25 -3.95
CA MET A 39 5.83 -4.84 -5.15
C MET A 39 4.50 -4.16 -5.51
N LEU A 40 3.61 -3.95 -4.53
CA LEU A 40 2.33 -3.25 -4.74
C LEU A 40 2.51 -1.82 -5.25
N ARG A 41 3.52 -1.09 -4.75
CA ARG A 41 3.82 0.28 -5.19
C ARG A 41 4.28 0.35 -6.64
N LEU A 42 5.00 -0.68 -7.09
CA LEU A 42 5.53 -0.79 -8.46
C LEU A 42 4.52 -1.40 -9.44
N ALA A 43 3.41 -1.97 -8.95
CA ALA A 43 2.41 -2.58 -9.79
C ALA A 43 1.83 -1.60 -10.84
N PRO A 44 1.45 -2.07 -12.04
CA PRO A 44 0.76 -1.24 -13.03
C PRO A 44 -0.47 -0.55 -12.44
N LYS A 45 -0.80 0.66 -12.92
CA LYS A 45 -1.87 1.46 -12.32
C LYS A 45 -3.22 0.74 -12.31
N SER A 46 -3.51 -0.02 -13.37
CA SER A 46 -4.72 -0.83 -13.46
C SER A 46 -4.80 -1.92 -12.39
N LEU A 47 -3.65 -2.54 -12.06
CA LEU A 47 -3.59 -3.56 -11.02
C LEU A 47 -3.70 -2.95 -9.63
N GLN A 48 -3.04 -1.80 -9.38
CA GLN A 48 -3.22 -1.07 -8.12
C GLN A 48 -4.69 -0.69 -7.90
N ALA A 49 -5.39 -0.22 -8.94
CA ALA A 49 -6.81 0.10 -8.86
C ALA A 49 -7.68 -1.13 -8.54
N GLU A 50 -7.39 -2.29 -9.16
CA GLU A 50 -8.08 -3.55 -8.88
C GLU A 50 -7.86 -4.01 -7.43
N ILE A 51 -6.63 -3.96 -6.94
CA ILE A 51 -6.25 -4.33 -5.56
C ILE A 51 -6.95 -3.40 -4.56
N ARG A 52 -6.93 -2.09 -4.79
CA ARG A 52 -7.64 -1.12 -3.94
C ARG A 52 -9.15 -1.37 -3.93
N GLY A 53 -9.74 -1.68 -5.09
CA GLY A 53 -11.16 -2.03 -5.21
C GLY A 53 -11.54 -3.23 -4.34
N LYS A 54 -10.75 -4.30 -4.41
CA LYS A 54 -10.92 -5.49 -3.57
C LYS A 54 -10.68 -5.22 -2.09
N ALA A 55 -9.65 -4.45 -1.74
CA ALA A 55 -9.36 -4.08 -0.36
C ALA A 55 -10.53 -3.29 0.26
N LYS A 56 -11.16 -2.40 -0.52
CA LYS A 56 -12.37 -1.69 -0.10
C LYS A 56 -13.58 -2.62 0.04
N GLU A 57 -13.79 -3.53 -0.92
CA GLU A 57 -14.89 -4.52 -0.88
C GLU A 57 -14.82 -5.41 0.36
N LEU A 58 -13.60 -5.78 0.77
CA LEU A 58 -13.32 -6.63 1.92
C LEU A 58 -13.08 -5.86 3.23
N ASP A 59 -13.30 -4.53 3.24
CA ASP A 59 -13.10 -3.65 4.40
C ASP A 59 -11.69 -3.72 5.02
N LEU A 60 -10.68 -4.04 4.20
CA LEU A 60 -9.27 -4.16 4.61
C LEU A 60 -8.56 -2.81 4.76
N ILE A 61 -9.16 -1.74 4.24
CA ILE A 61 -8.66 -0.38 4.34
C ILE A 61 -9.83 0.57 4.61
N PRO A 62 -9.63 1.63 5.42
CA PRO A 62 -10.66 2.64 5.62
C PRO A 62 -10.90 3.45 4.34
N PRO A 63 -11.99 4.23 4.27
CA PRO A 63 -12.12 5.28 3.27
C PRO A 63 -10.91 6.24 3.31
N PRO A 64 -10.44 6.74 2.16
CA PRO A 64 -9.39 7.75 2.13
C PRO A 64 -9.80 9.02 2.87
N SER A 65 -8.90 9.59 3.66
CA SER A 65 -9.10 10.89 4.35
C SER A 65 -8.91 12.08 3.40
N GLY A 66 -8.30 11.84 2.24
CA GLY A 66 -8.05 12.84 1.20
C GLY A 66 -7.31 12.25 0.02
N TYR A 67 -6.92 13.10 -0.91
CA TYR A 67 -6.15 12.73 -2.10
C TYR A 67 -4.97 13.68 -2.33
N SER A 68 -3.87 13.16 -2.87
CA SER A 68 -2.80 13.98 -3.43
C SER A 68 -3.26 14.68 -4.72
N ASP A 69 -2.46 15.62 -5.24
CA ASP A 69 -2.76 16.31 -6.51
C ASP A 69 -2.82 15.34 -7.72
N ASP A 70 -2.04 14.25 -7.67
CA ASP A 70 -2.08 13.16 -8.66
C ASP A 70 -3.26 12.18 -8.46
N GLY A 71 -4.15 12.43 -7.49
CA GLY A 71 -5.31 11.60 -7.20
C GLY A 71 -4.99 10.31 -6.43
N ASN A 72 -3.81 10.19 -5.80
CA ASN A 72 -3.52 9.05 -4.94
C ASN A 72 -4.25 9.21 -3.59
N PRO A 73 -4.88 8.13 -3.08
CA PRO A 73 -5.56 8.19 -1.79
C PRO A 73 -4.55 8.40 -0.66
N LEU A 74 -4.90 9.28 0.27
CA LEU A 74 -4.15 9.57 1.47
C LEU A 74 -4.99 9.19 2.68
N TYR A 75 -4.35 8.60 3.68
CA TYR A 75 -4.99 8.15 4.91
C TYR A 75 -4.32 8.86 6.07
N ASN A 76 -5.11 9.50 6.93
CA ASN A 76 -4.58 10.06 8.17
C ASN A 76 -4.41 8.94 9.22
N VAL A 77 -3.50 9.18 10.18
CA VAL A 77 -3.16 8.21 11.23
C VAL A 77 -4.37 7.88 12.11
N ALA A 78 -5.21 8.87 12.43
CA ALA A 78 -6.36 8.69 13.31
C ALA A 78 -7.45 7.77 12.71
N ASP A 79 -7.74 7.89 11.42
CA ASP A 79 -8.70 7.06 10.69
C ASP A 79 -8.18 5.63 10.57
N LEU A 80 -6.89 5.45 10.31
CA LEU A 80 -6.24 4.14 10.32
C LEU A 80 -6.33 3.50 11.72
N ALA A 81 -5.97 4.24 12.76
CA ALA A 81 -6.03 3.78 14.15
C ALA A 81 -7.45 3.32 14.53
N LYS A 82 -8.45 4.14 14.20
CA LYS A 82 -9.87 3.83 14.43
C LYS A 82 -10.33 2.59 13.67
N HIS A 83 -9.96 2.45 12.40
CA HIS A 83 -10.36 1.32 11.56
C HIS A 83 -9.78 0.00 12.06
N PHE A 84 -8.49 0.00 12.43
CA PHE A 84 -7.78 -1.21 12.86
C PHE A 84 -7.85 -1.50 14.36
N GLY A 85 -8.50 -0.62 15.15
CA GLY A 85 -8.57 -0.78 16.61
C GLY A 85 -7.22 -0.62 17.31
N LEU A 86 -6.33 0.21 16.74
CA LEU A 86 -4.99 0.50 17.24
C LEU A 86 -4.92 1.90 17.85
N SER A 87 -3.84 2.19 18.57
CA SER A 87 -3.46 3.58 18.90
C SER A 87 -2.76 4.27 17.72
N GLU A 88 -2.82 5.60 17.67
CA GLU A 88 -2.07 6.37 16.65
C GLU A 88 -0.56 6.10 16.70
N SER A 89 0.01 5.88 17.89
CA SER A 89 1.42 5.54 18.08
C SER A 89 1.79 4.18 17.48
N GLU A 90 0.92 3.18 17.58
CA GLU A 90 1.13 1.87 16.95
C GLU A 90 1.12 1.99 15.42
N VAL A 91 0.17 2.77 14.87
CA VAL A 91 0.13 3.05 13.44
C VAL A 91 1.39 3.76 12.95
N ILE A 92 1.89 4.75 13.70
CA ILE A 92 3.15 5.46 13.37
C ILE A 92 4.34 4.49 13.39
N ALA A 93 4.44 3.64 14.42
CA ALA A 93 5.50 2.64 14.53
C ALA A 93 5.47 1.64 13.36
N ASP A 94 4.28 1.26 12.89
CA ASP A 94 4.12 0.40 11.71
C ASP A 94 4.52 1.11 10.41
N ILE A 95 4.15 2.37 10.24
CA ILE A 95 4.58 3.22 9.09
C ILE A 95 6.11 3.28 9.01
N GLU A 96 6.78 3.53 10.15
CA GLU A 96 8.24 3.56 10.23
C GLU A 96 8.86 2.19 9.89
N ARG A 97 8.32 1.11 10.46
CA ARG A 97 8.81 -0.26 10.22
C ARG A 97 8.68 -0.68 8.75
N MET A 98 7.57 -0.29 8.11
CA MET A 98 7.31 -0.56 6.70
C MET A 98 8.05 0.41 5.76
N ASN A 99 8.84 1.34 6.30
CA ASN A 99 9.54 2.38 5.54
C ASN A 99 8.59 3.16 4.60
N LEU A 100 7.39 3.44 5.11
CA LEU A 100 6.41 4.28 4.45
C LEU A 100 6.74 5.74 4.75
N THR A 101 6.68 6.59 3.73
CA THR A 101 6.97 8.02 3.88
C THR A 101 5.66 8.79 4.04
N PRO A 102 5.53 9.63 5.08
CA PRO A 102 4.41 10.56 5.18
C PRO A 102 4.37 11.49 3.97
N HIS A 103 3.15 11.75 3.46
CA HIS A 103 2.96 12.71 2.37
C HIS A 103 3.20 14.13 2.85
N THR A 104 4.01 14.90 2.11
CA THR A 104 4.39 16.28 2.45
C THR A 104 3.83 17.33 1.50
N GLY A 105 3.07 16.93 0.47
CA GLY A 105 2.47 17.83 -0.51
C GLY A 105 1.07 18.32 -0.14
N ASN A 106 0.38 18.95 -1.09
CA ASN A 106 -1.01 19.36 -0.92
C ASN A 106 -1.91 18.14 -0.66
N ILE A 107 -2.95 18.38 0.12
CA ILE A 107 -3.95 17.38 0.50
C ILE A 107 -5.32 17.93 0.15
N ASN A 108 -5.96 17.31 -0.84
CA ASN A 108 -7.34 17.58 -1.22
C ASN A 108 -8.25 16.75 -0.30
N ARG A 109 -8.68 17.34 0.81
CA ARG A 109 -9.51 16.65 1.82
C ARG A 109 -10.92 16.42 1.30
N ILE A 110 -11.49 15.27 1.65
CA ILE A 110 -12.92 14.98 1.44
C ILE A 110 -13.68 15.75 2.53
N GLN A 111 -14.65 16.59 2.12
CA GLN A 111 -15.53 17.33 3.04
C GLN A 111 -16.63 16.42 3.59
#